data_AF-A0A6P7MBH7-F1
#
_entry.id   AF-A0A6P7MBH7-F1
#
_cell.length_a   1.000
_cell.length_b   1.000
_cell.length_c   1.000
_cell.angle_alpha   90.00
_cell.angle_beta   90.00
_cell.angle_gamma   90.00
#
_symmetry.space_group_name_H-M   'P 1'
#
loop_
_entity.id
_entity.type
_entity.pdbx_description
1 polymer ?
#
loop_
_entity_poly.entity_id
_entity_poly.type
_entity_poly.pdbx_seq_one_letter_code
_entity_poly.pdbx_strand_id
1 'polypeptide(L)'
;MTAPPSHHTTPHAPPPSPGSFPNARVKPHRRKGRRLPGATAARADLYELRGQGRARSPEKVCVSGARGAHAAPGSARRLIDDSKEEATAIETELLRDYRFGQQQLVEIWGQACALAITKAYPLGSLARKQPTVLVICGPEQNGSIGLVCARHLRIYEYEPTIYHPKRSSHSLHQDFTVQCEKMDIPFLSYLPTEVQLINDAYNLVIDAMLGPEADCTGVKEPYSGILATLKQVKIPIASVDVPSGWDIEEPSQDGINPEVLISLTAPKKCAASFSGKHFLAGRYLPYDIQKKYELNLPDYAGTDCLIEL
;
A
#
# COMPACT_ATOMS: atom_id res chain seq x y z
N MET A 1 -32.19 -35.68 -61.72
CA MET A 1 -32.10 -34.91 -60.45
C MET A 1 -31.49 -35.86 -59.42
N THR A 2 -30.19 -35.80 -59.27
CA THR A 2 -29.37 -36.71 -58.45
C THR A 2 -29.05 -36.03 -57.13
N ALA A 3 -29.42 -36.69 -56.02
CA ALA A 3 -29.14 -36.23 -54.65
C ALA A 3 -27.65 -36.42 -54.29
N PRO A 4 -27.05 -35.54 -53.46
CA PRO A 4 -25.69 -35.71 -52.97
C PRO A 4 -25.62 -36.68 -51.76
N PRO A 5 -24.43 -37.27 -51.50
CA PRO A 5 -24.28 -38.38 -50.56
C PRO A 5 -24.14 -37.95 -49.09
N SER A 6 -24.52 -38.87 -48.21
CA SER A 6 -24.46 -38.82 -46.75
C SER A 6 -23.02 -38.87 -46.20
N HIS A 7 -22.69 -37.92 -45.31
CA HIS A 7 -21.45 -37.93 -44.54
C HIS A 7 -21.54 -38.87 -43.34
N HIS A 8 -20.66 -39.87 -43.30
CA HIS A 8 -20.39 -40.70 -42.11
C HIS A 8 -19.42 -39.97 -41.18
N THR A 9 -19.88 -39.64 -39.98
CA THR A 9 -19.04 -39.21 -38.84
C THR A 9 -18.58 -40.42 -38.03
N THR A 10 -17.27 -40.62 -37.95
CA THR A 10 -16.61 -41.55 -37.01
C THR A 10 -16.60 -40.97 -35.59
N PRO A 11 -16.90 -41.77 -34.54
CA PRO A 11 -16.87 -41.27 -33.17
C PRO A 11 -15.43 -41.17 -32.63
N HIS A 12 -15.09 -40.00 -32.10
CA HIS A 12 -13.84 -39.76 -31.36
C HIS A 12 -13.87 -40.47 -29.99
N ALA A 13 -12.77 -41.14 -29.65
CA ALA A 13 -12.55 -41.77 -28.35
C ALA A 13 -12.38 -40.71 -27.22
N PRO A 14 -12.86 -40.98 -25.99
CA PRO A 14 -12.73 -40.06 -24.87
C PRO A 14 -11.29 -39.99 -24.31
N PRO A 15 -10.87 -38.86 -23.72
CA PRO A 15 -9.53 -38.70 -23.17
C PRO A 15 -9.33 -39.52 -21.86
N PRO A 16 -8.09 -39.94 -21.56
CA PRO A 16 -7.79 -40.77 -20.39
C PRO A 16 -7.87 -39.98 -19.07
N SER A 17 -8.32 -40.67 -18.03
CA SER A 17 -8.45 -40.18 -16.66
C SER A 17 -7.06 -39.93 -16.03
N PRO A 18 -6.87 -38.86 -15.21
CA PRO A 18 -5.58 -38.62 -14.57
C PRO A 18 -5.34 -39.64 -13.44
N GLY A 19 -4.30 -40.45 -13.66
CA GLY A 19 -3.79 -41.43 -12.71
C GLY A 19 -3.10 -40.79 -11.50
N SER A 20 -3.17 -41.52 -10.40
CA SER A 20 -2.59 -41.27 -9.09
C SER A 20 -1.06 -41.19 -9.12
N PHE A 21 -0.50 -40.12 -8.57
CA PHE A 21 0.93 -40.00 -8.28
C PHE A 21 1.27 -40.63 -6.91
N PRO A 22 2.35 -41.43 -6.79
CA PRO A 22 2.77 -41.98 -5.51
C PRO A 22 3.50 -40.95 -4.63
N ASN A 23 3.15 -40.96 -3.35
CA ASN A 23 3.75 -40.17 -2.26
C ASN A 23 5.27 -40.40 -2.14
N ALA A 24 6.08 -39.41 -2.51
CA ALA A 24 7.50 -39.36 -2.17
C ALA A 24 7.68 -38.58 -0.84
N ARG A 25 7.88 -39.33 0.26
CA ARG A 25 8.32 -38.79 1.56
C ARG A 25 9.76 -38.26 1.46
N VAL A 26 9.94 -36.94 1.49
CA VAL A 26 11.25 -36.32 1.70
C VAL A 26 11.51 -36.20 3.22
N LYS A 27 12.53 -36.90 3.72
CA LYS A 27 13.02 -36.76 5.11
C LYS A 27 13.98 -35.57 5.22
N PRO A 28 13.94 -34.76 6.30
CA PRO A 28 14.84 -33.63 6.46
C PRO A 28 16.25 -34.08 6.86
N HIS A 29 17.25 -33.56 6.16
CA HIS A 29 18.68 -33.76 6.47
C HIS A 29 19.15 -32.73 7.51
N ARG A 30 19.49 -33.23 8.71
CA ARG A 30 20.23 -32.51 9.76
C ARG A 30 21.65 -32.17 9.26
N ARG A 31 21.97 -30.89 9.05
CA ARG A 31 23.36 -30.43 8.96
C ARG A 31 23.89 -30.12 10.36
N LYS A 32 24.88 -30.92 10.78
CA LYS A 32 25.66 -30.72 12.01
C LYS A 32 26.59 -29.52 11.84
N GLY A 33 26.66 -28.68 12.88
CA GLY A 33 27.57 -27.55 12.97
C GLY A 33 29.04 -27.97 13.02
N ARG A 34 29.89 -27.16 12.41
CA ARG A 34 31.33 -27.10 12.69
C ARG A 34 31.63 -25.73 13.30
N ARG A 35 32.06 -25.74 14.55
CA ARG A 35 32.80 -24.64 15.20
C ARG A 35 34.26 -24.73 14.77
N LEU A 36 34.88 -23.58 14.52
CA LEU A 36 36.32 -23.37 14.71
C LEU A 36 36.55 -22.02 15.42
N PRO A 37 37.64 -21.87 16.19
CA PRO A 37 37.68 -20.99 17.35
C PRO A 37 38.41 -19.66 17.14
N GLY A 38 37.98 -18.67 17.94
CA GLY A 38 38.74 -17.60 18.60
C GLY A 38 39.92 -16.92 17.90
N ALA A 39 39.80 -15.61 17.69
CA ALA A 39 40.91 -14.68 17.87
C ALA A 39 40.37 -13.30 18.28
N THR A 40 41.05 -12.74 19.28
CA THR A 40 40.79 -11.54 20.07
C THR A 40 41.13 -10.22 19.36
N ALA A 41 40.39 -9.17 19.73
CA ALA A 41 40.76 -7.76 19.90
C ALA A 41 41.82 -7.12 18.98
N ALA A 42 41.42 -6.04 18.28
CA ALA A 42 42.20 -4.80 18.20
C ALA A 42 41.32 -3.63 17.71
N ARG A 43 41.16 -2.63 18.58
CA ARG A 43 40.83 -1.24 18.23
C ARG A 43 42.10 -0.59 17.66
N ALA A 44 41.96 0.20 16.60
CA ALA A 44 42.92 1.27 16.27
C ALA A 44 42.23 2.34 15.41
N ASP A 45 41.99 3.50 16.04
CA ASP A 45 41.92 4.79 15.37
C ASP A 45 43.31 5.14 14.82
N LEU A 46 43.38 5.75 13.63
CA LEU A 46 44.32 6.81 13.22
C LEU A 46 44.32 6.96 11.69
N TYR A 47 43.84 8.11 11.21
CA TYR A 47 44.41 8.79 10.04
C TYR A 47 44.28 10.31 10.26
N GLU A 48 45.31 10.89 10.84
CA GLU A 48 45.68 12.30 10.65
C GLU A 48 46.59 12.38 9.42
N LEU A 49 46.26 13.24 8.46
CA LEU A 49 47.25 13.88 7.59
C LEU A 49 46.94 15.37 7.52
N ARG A 50 47.81 16.15 8.16
CA ARG A 50 47.92 17.60 8.03
C ARG A 50 48.39 17.97 6.63
N GLY A 51 47.78 19.00 6.06
CA GLY A 51 48.36 19.84 5.01
C GLY A 51 47.92 21.28 5.23
N GLN A 52 48.84 22.11 5.73
CA GLN A 52 48.63 23.53 6.03
C GLN A 52 48.65 24.37 4.75
N GLY A 53 47.70 25.32 4.64
CA GLY A 53 47.72 26.40 3.66
C GLY A 53 46.94 27.59 4.22
N ARG A 54 47.67 28.60 4.71
CA ARG A 54 47.19 29.80 5.40
C ARG A 54 47.22 30.97 4.42
N ALA A 55 46.09 31.65 4.17
CA ALA A 55 46.04 33.12 4.00
C ALA A 55 44.65 33.66 3.59
N ARG A 56 44.21 34.63 4.40
CA ARG A 56 43.52 35.90 4.05
C ARG A 56 42.01 35.88 3.73
N SER A 57 41.28 36.35 4.74
CA SER A 57 40.00 37.06 4.67
C SER A 57 40.08 38.32 3.80
N PRO A 58 38.95 38.72 3.19
CA PRO A 58 38.67 40.13 2.99
C PRO A 58 37.34 40.57 3.63
N GLU A 59 37.47 41.61 4.42
CA GLU A 59 36.61 42.79 4.60
C GLU A 59 35.09 42.73 4.40
N LYS A 60 34.42 43.20 5.46
CA LYS A 60 33.07 43.73 5.46
C LYS A 60 32.99 44.95 4.53
N VAL A 61 32.10 44.89 3.55
CA VAL A 61 31.58 46.08 2.87
C VAL A 61 30.15 46.30 3.35
N CYS A 62 29.95 47.36 4.13
CA CYS A 62 28.64 47.93 4.40
C CYS A 62 28.12 48.59 3.12
N VAL A 63 26.96 48.16 2.64
CA VAL A 63 26.12 48.98 1.76
C VAL A 63 24.78 49.19 2.46
N SER A 64 24.50 50.45 2.70
CA SER A 64 23.26 50.99 3.25
C SER A 64 22.08 50.82 2.28
N GLY A 65 20.93 50.45 2.83
CA GLY A 65 19.63 50.93 2.35
C GLY A 65 18.81 50.00 1.45
N ALA A 66 17.88 49.26 2.07
CA ALA A 66 16.51 49.13 1.57
C ALA A 66 15.61 48.62 2.71
N ARG A 67 14.67 49.48 3.13
CA ARG A 67 13.57 49.13 4.01
C ARG A 67 12.56 48.27 3.25
N GLY A 68 11.98 47.30 3.95
CA GLY A 68 10.61 46.85 3.70
C GLY A 68 10.45 45.60 2.85
N ALA A 69 10.26 44.47 3.52
CA ALA A 69 9.07 43.63 3.38
C ALA A 69 9.22 42.47 4.38
N HIS A 70 8.55 42.57 5.52
CA HIS A 70 8.27 41.39 6.32
C HIS A 70 7.41 40.47 5.45
N ALA A 71 7.98 39.34 5.03
CA ALA A 71 7.22 38.26 4.43
C ALA A 71 6.19 37.81 5.47
N ALA A 72 4.91 38.02 5.15
CA ALA A 72 3.81 37.45 5.90
C ALA A 72 3.97 35.91 5.91
N PRO A 73 3.59 35.21 6.99
CA PRO A 73 3.53 33.77 6.97
C PRO A 73 2.59 33.34 5.84
N GLY A 74 3.10 32.48 4.96
CA GLY A 74 2.37 32.01 3.78
C GLY A 74 1.00 31.48 4.19
N SER A 75 -0.04 31.98 3.53
CA SER A 75 -1.34 31.32 3.50
C SER A 75 -1.10 29.85 3.13
N ALA A 76 -1.39 28.94 4.06
CA ALA A 76 -1.46 27.53 3.75
C ALA A 76 -2.44 27.38 2.59
N ARG A 77 -1.94 27.01 1.41
CA ARG A 77 -2.81 26.71 0.28
C ARG A 77 -3.61 25.48 0.68
N ARG A 78 -4.93 25.58 0.64
CA ARG A 78 -5.81 24.45 0.92
C ARG A 78 -5.55 23.39 -0.15
N LEU A 79 -5.32 22.15 0.27
CA LEU A 79 -5.28 21.01 -0.66
C LEU A 79 -6.62 20.93 -1.37
N ILE A 80 -6.57 20.67 -2.68
CA ILE A 80 -7.79 20.42 -3.44
C ILE A 80 -8.08 18.93 -3.32
N ASP A 81 -9.30 18.63 -2.90
CA ASP A 81 -9.79 17.26 -2.84
C ASP A 81 -10.29 16.87 -4.24
N ASP A 82 -9.74 15.80 -4.80
CA ASP A 82 -10.07 15.37 -6.16
C ASP A 82 -11.42 14.65 -6.21
N SER A 83 -12.18 14.88 -7.29
CA SER A 83 -13.35 14.05 -7.62
C SER A 83 -12.96 12.68 -8.18
N LYS A 84 -13.92 11.77 -8.28
CA LYS A 84 -13.75 10.47 -8.96
C LYS A 84 -13.22 10.62 -10.39
N GLU A 85 -13.75 11.60 -11.13
CA GLU A 85 -13.36 11.88 -12.51
C GLU A 85 -11.94 12.43 -12.60
N GLU A 86 -11.55 13.32 -11.68
CA GLU A 86 -10.21 13.89 -11.63
C GLU A 86 -9.15 12.83 -11.28
N ALA A 87 -9.41 12.01 -10.25
CA ALA A 87 -8.52 10.91 -9.88
C ALA A 87 -8.31 9.93 -11.06
N THR A 88 -9.39 9.58 -11.77
CA THR A 88 -9.34 8.72 -12.96
C THR A 88 -8.56 9.38 -14.11
N ALA A 89 -8.73 10.68 -14.30
CA ALA A 89 -8.04 11.43 -15.35
C ALA A 89 -6.53 11.52 -15.09
N ILE A 90 -6.12 11.80 -13.84
CA ILE A 90 -4.71 11.84 -13.43
C ILE A 90 -4.05 10.48 -13.67
N GLU A 91 -4.65 9.39 -13.19
CA GLU A 91 -4.11 8.05 -13.41
C GLU A 91 -4.00 7.71 -14.90
N THR A 92 -5.04 8.03 -15.68
CA THR A 92 -5.03 7.81 -17.13
C THR A 92 -3.88 8.56 -17.81
N GLU A 93 -3.63 9.81 -17.44
CA GLU A 93 -2.53 10.60 -17.99
C GLU A 93 -1.15 10.06 -17.57
N LEU A 94 -1.00 9.64 -16.30
CA LEU A 94 0.23 9.00 -15.83
C LEU A 94 0.57 7.74 -16.64
N LEU A 95 -0.41 6.90 -16.90
CA LEU A 95 -0.24 5.65 -17.66
C LEU A 95 -0.02 5.91 -19.16
N ARG A 96 -0.80 6.81 -19.75
CA ARG A 96 -0.82 7.01 -21.21
C ARG A 96 0.24 8.00 -21.68
N ASP A 97 0.37 9.15 -21.03
CA ASP A 97 1.19 10.24 -21.54
C ASP A 97 2.57 10.24 -20.89
N TYR A 98 2.63 9.98 -19.58
CA TYR A 98 3.90 9.89 -18.83
C TYR A 98 4.50 8.48 -18.82
N ARG A 99 3.78 7.49 -19.35
CA ARG A 99 4.25 6.10 -19.53
C ARG A 99 4.68 5.41 -18.24
N PHE A 100 4.06 5.76 -17.11
CA PHE A 100 4.18 4.94 -15.91
C PHE A 100 3.60 3.54 -16.18
N GLY A 101 4.23 2.52 -15.62
CA GLY A 101 3.66 1.17 -15.65
C GLY A 101 2.57 1.02 -14.58
N GLN A 102 1.49 0.29 -14.86
CA GLN A 102 0.46 0.02 -13.85
C GLN A 102 1.07 -0.63 -12.60
N GLN A 103 1.94 -1.63 -12.80
CA GLN A 103 2.62 -2.32 -11.71
C GLN A 103 3.54 -1.37 -10.93
N GLN A 104 4.14 -0.37 -11.59
CA GLN A 104 4.98 0.64 -10.96
C GLN A 104 4.15 1.57 -10.05
N LEU A 105 2.99 2.03 -10.50
CA LEU A 105 2.11 2.88 -9.69
C LEU A 105 1.61 2.13 -8.45
N VAL A 106 1.14 0.90 -8.63
CA VAL A 106 0.68 0.04 -7.51
C VAL A 106 1.82 -0.23 -6.52
N GLU A 107 3.05 -0.45 -7.00
CA GLU A 107 4.22 -0.62 -6.14
C GLU A 107 4.49 0.64 -5.29
N ILE A 108 4.47 1.82 -5.90
CA ILE A 108 4.70 3.10 -5.23
C ILE A 108 3.62 3.33 -4.16
N TRP A 109 2.34 3.13 -4.51
CA TRP A 109 1.23 3.33 -3.59
C TRP A 109 1.26 2.36 -2.41
N GLY A 110 1.49 1.07 -2.68
CA GLY A 110 1.52 0.07 -1.62
C GLY A 110 2.72 0.23 -0.68
N GLN A 111 3.89 0.61 -1.21
CA GLN A 111 5.04 0.96 -0.37
C GLN A 111 4.75 2.17 0.51
N ALA A 112 4.14 3.22 -0.07
CA ALA A 112 3.77 4.42 0.69
C ALA A 112 2.74 4.09 1.79
N CYS A 113 1.79 3.20 1.52
CA CYS A 113 0.85 2.72 2.53
C CYS A 113 1.58 2.02 3.68
N ALA A 114 2.49 1.09 3.39
CA ALA A 114 3.25 0.41 4.42
C ALA A 114 4.06 1.39 5.28
N LEU A 115 4.70 2.39 4.65
CA LEU A 115 5.43 3.43 5.38
C LEU A 115 4.50 4.28 6.26
N ALA A 116 3.32 4.66 5.77
CA ALA A 116 2.32 5.39 6.58
C ALA A 116 1.90 4.57 7.81
N ILE A 117 1.68 3.26 7.65
CA ILE A 117 1.42 2.34 8.77
C ILE A 117 2.58 2.31 9.76
N THR A 118 3.83 2.25 9.28
CA THR A 118 4.99 2.24 10.18
C THR A 118 5.16 3.53 10.98
N LYS A 119 4.75 4.68 10.40
CA LYS A 119 4.74 5.98 11.10
C LYS A 119 3.59 6.08 12.09
N ALA A 120 2.40 5.63 11.71
CA ALA A 120 1.20 5.72 12.54
C ALA A 120 1.20 4.74 13.72
N TYR A 121 1.76 3.54 13.50
CA TYR A 121 1.83 2.45 14.46
C TYR A 121 3.25 1.82 14.53
N PRO A 122 4.26 2.57 15.02
CA PRO A 122 5.61 2.03 15.19
C PRO A 122 5.63 0.71 15.99
N LEU A 123 6.54 -0.21 15.66
CA LEU A 123 6.62 -1.53 16.32
C LEU A 123 6.65 -1.45 17.85
N GLY A 124 7.36 -0.46 18.41
CA GLY A 124 7.48 -0.25 19.85
C GLY A 124 6.22 0.31 20.54
N SER A 125 5.24 0.81 19.77
CA SER A 125 3.98 1.34 20.31
C SER A 125 2.79 0.39 20.12
N LEU A 126 3.01 -0.79 19.56
CA LEU A 126 1.94 -1.78 19.38
C LEU A 126 1.50 -2.34 20.74
N ALA A 127 0.19 -2.55 20.88
CA ALA A 127 -0.38 -3.06 22.13
C ALA A 127 0.06 -4.49 22.44
N ARG A 128 0.28 -5.31 21.40
CA ARG A 128 0.73 -6.69 21.52
C ARG A 128 2.22 -6.79 21.23
N LYS A 129 2.85 -7.79 21.85
CA LYS A 129 4.28 -8.10 21.64
C LYS A 129 4.58 -8.52 20.19
N GLN A 130 3.69 -9.29 19.57
CA GLN A 130 3.82 -9.65 18.15
C GLN A 130 3.17 -8.56 17.29
N PRO A 131 3.84 -8.09 16.22
CA PRO A 131 3.36 -7.01 15.38
C PRO A 131 2.38 -7.50 14.30
N THR A 132 1.34 -8.22 14.73
CA THR A 132 0.36 -8.84 13.84
C THR A 132 -0.56 -7.80 13.18
N VAL A 133 -0.72 -7.90 11.87
CA VAL A 133 -1.56 -6.99 11.05
C VAL A 133 -2.45 -7.81 10.14
N LEU A 134 -3.75 -7.54 10.12
CA LEU A 134 -4.67 -8.15 9.15
C LEU A 134 -4.83 -7.23 7.94
N VAL A 135 -4.59 -7.71 6.73
CA VAL A 135 -4.76 -6.94 5.49
C VAL A 135 -5.90 -7.52 4.68
N ILE A 136 -6.97 -6.74 4.50
CA ILE A 136 -8.16 -7.16 3.75
C ILE A 136 -8.08 -6.59 2.35
N CYS A 137 -7.98 -7.47 1.35
CA CYS A 137 -7.75 -7.09 -0.04
C CYS A 137 -8.99 -7.33 -0.90
N GLY A 138 -9.40 -6.30 -1.61
CA GLY A 138 -10.44 -6.34 -2.64
C GLY A 138 -10.01 -7.06 -3.92
N PRO A 139 -10.91 -7.20 -4.91
CA PRO A 139 -10.59 -7.85 -6.17
C PRO A 139 -9.90 -6.90 -7.17
N GLU A 140 -10.09 -5.60 -6.98
CA GLU A 140 -9.63 -4.54 -7.89
C GLU A 140 -8.28 -3.95 -7.46
N GLN A 141 -7.96 -2.76 -7.96
CA GLN A 141 -6.69 -2.10 -7.77
C GLN A 141 -6.36 -1.87 -6.30
N ASN A 142 -7.34 -1.46 -5.47
CA ASN A 142 -7.10 -1.23 -4.06
C ASN A 142 -6.62 -2.49 -3.33
N GLY A 143 -7.14 -3.66 -3.71
CA GLY A 143 -6.66 -4.95 -3.22
C GLY A 143 -5.20 -5.23 -3.59
N SER A 144 -4.78 -4.89 -4.81
CA SER A 144 -3.38 -5.02 -5.22
C SER A 144 -2.45 -4.10 -4.44
N ILE A 145 -2.88 -2.87 -4.14
CA ILE A 145 -2.15 -1.94 -3.27
C ILE A 145 -2.02 -2.53 -1.86
N GLY A 146 -3.09 -3.15 -1.34
CA GLY A 146 -3.07 -3.90 -0.08
C GLY A 146 -2.06 -5.05 -0.06
N LEU A 147 -1.97 -5.84 -1.14
CA LEU A 147 -0.98 -6.92 -1.29
C LEU A 147 0.46 -6.38 -1.25
N VAL A 148 0.74 -5.31 -1.99
CA VAL A 148 2.05 -4.64 -1.95
C VAL A 148 2.34 -4.09 -0.56
N CYS A 149 1.36 -3.45 0.08
CA CYS A 149 1.47 -2.95 1.45
C CYS A 149 1.84 -4.08 2.43
N ALA A 150 1.15 -5.21 2.38
CA ALA A 150 1.47 -6.40 3.19
C ALA A 150 2.91 -6.87 2.96
N ARG A 151 3.35 -6.94 1.70
CA ARG A 151 4.72 -7.33 1.35
C ARG A 151 5.77 -6.41 1.96
N HIS A 152 5.58 -5.10 1.87
CA HIS A 152 6.50 -4.13 2.47
C HIS A 152 6.46 -4.16 3.99
N LEU A 153 5.29 -4.31 4.61
CA LEU A 153 5.17 -4.48 6.06
C LEU A 153 5.95 -5.69 6.57
N ARG A 154 5.97 -6.80 5.81
CA ARG A 154 6.80 -7.96 6.12
C ARG A 154 8.30 -7.62 6.15
N ILE A 155 8.77 -6.76 5.25
CA ILE A 155 10.17 -6.27 5.22
C ILE A 155 10.46 -5.35 6.41
N TYR A 156 9.45 -4.60 6.87
CA TYR A 156 9.55 -3.71 8.02
C TYR A 156 9.30 -4.43 9.36
N GLU A 157 9.46 -5.75 9.40
CA GLU A 157 9.36 -6.59 10.61
C GLU A 157 7.96 -6.65 11.25
N TYR A 158 6.90 -6.31 10.49
CA TYR A 158 5.53 -6.65 10.88
C TYR A 158 5.20 -8.10 10.50
N GLU A 159 4.13 -8.62 11.09
CA GLU A 159 3.59 -9.95 10.81
C GLU A 159 2.22 -9.83 10.13
N PRO A 160 2.19 -9.50 8.81
CA PRO A 160 0.95 -9.39 8.08
C PRO A 160 0.31 -10.77 7.83
N THR A 161 -1.01 -10.80 7.88
CA THR A 161 -1.85 -11.90 7.40
C THR A 161 -2.85 -11.32 6.42
N ILE A 162 -3.00 -11.93 5.25
CA ILE A 162 -3.86 -11.43 4.17
C ILE A 162 -5.19 -12.17 4.17
N TYR A 163 -6.31 -11.45 4.03
CA TYR A 163 -7.58 -12.01 3.63
C TYR A 163 -7.99 -11.44 2.28
N HIS A 164 -8.07 -12.33 1.28
CA HIS A 164 -8.38 -11.97 -0.10
C HIS A 164 -9.41 -12.95 -0.69
N PRO A 165 -10.72 -12.71 -0.46
CA PRO A 165 -11.76 -13.71 -0.71
C PRO A 165 -12.07 -13.94 -2.18
N LYS A 166 -11.87 -12.93 -3.04
CA LYS A 166 -12.03 -13.05 -4.49
C LYS A 166 -10.74 -12.67 -5.18
N ARG A 167 -9.99 -13.67 -5.64
CA ARG A 167 -8.80 -13.46 -6.46
C ARG A 167 -9.20 -12.90 -7.82
N SER A 168 -8.51 -11.84 -8.25
CA SER A 168 -8.72 -11.24 -9.57
C SER A 168 -8.32 -12.20 -10.70
N SER A 169 -9.02 -12.11 -11.83
CA SER A 169 -8.62 -12.76 -13.07
C SER A 169 -7.50 -12.00 -13.80
N HIS A 170 -7.21 -10.76 -13.38
CA HIS A 170 -6.19 -9.91 -14.00
C HIS A 170 -4.79 -10.36 -13.59
N SER A 171 -3.91 -10.62 -14.57
CA SER A 171 -2.57 -11.20 -14.31
C SER A 171 -1.74 -10.37 -13.34
N LEU A 172 -1.79 -9.04 -13.48
CA LEU A 172 -1.05 -8.12 -12.61
C LEU A 172 -1.40 -8.29 -11.12
N HIS A 173 -2.67 -8.56 -10.80
CA HIS A 173 -3.10 -8.76 -9.40
C HIS A 173 -2.65 -10.14 -8.89
N GLN A 174 -2.62 -11.14 -9.78
CA GLN A 174 -2.11 -12.47 -9.47
C GLN A 174 -0.60 -12.43 -9.19
N ASP A 175 0.16 -11.62 -9.93
CA ASP A 175 1.59 -11.45 -9.71
C ASP A 175 1.89 -10.93 -8.29
N PHE A 176 1.12 -9.96 -7.80
CA PHE A 176 1.26 -9.48 -6.41
C PHE A 176 0.87 -10.52 -5.36
N THR A 177 -0.13 -11.35 -5.66
CA THR A 177 -0.50 -12.48 -4.78
C THR A 177 0.66 -13.47 -4.67
N VAL A 178 1.25 -13.86 -5.81
CA VAL A 178 2.41 -14.77 -5.85
C VAL A 178 3.60 -14.18 -5.10
N GLN A 179 3.87 -12.88 -5.23
CA GLN A 179 4.93 -12.22 -4.47
C GLN A 179 4.73 -12.33 -2.95
N CYS A 180 3.50 -12.14 -2.47
CA CYS A 180 3.18 -12.29 -1.04
C CYS A 180 3.36 -13.75 -0.58
N GLU A 181 2.88 -14.72 -1.38
CA GLU A 181 3.06 -16.15 -1.11
C GLU A 181 4.55 -16.53 -1.07
N LYS A 182 5.38 -15.96 -1.96
CA LYS A 182 6.84 -16.18 -1.99
C LYS A 182 7.60 -15.50 -0.84
N MET A 183 6.95 -14.62 -0.10
CA MET A 183 7.48 -14.00 1.12
C MET A 183 6.93 -14.64 2.40
N ASP A 184 6.31 -15.83 2.26
CA ASP A 184 5.74 -16.60 3.35
C ASP A 184 4.68 -15.82 4.16
N ILE A 185 3.95 -14.92 3.49
CA ILE A 185 2.85 -14.18 4.10
C ILE A 185 1.60 -15.07 4.09
N PRO A 186 0.99 -15.39 5.25
CA PRO A 186 -0.15 -16.27 5.32
C PRO A 186 -1.41 -15.63 4.72
N PHE A 187 -2.20 -16.44 3.99
CA PHE A 187 -3.53 -16.08 3.50
C PHE A 187 -4.61 -16.83 4.29
N LEU A 188 -5.56 -16.09 4.85
CA LEU A 188 -6.74 -16.68 5.49
C LEU A 188 -7.69 -17.23 4.43
N SER A 189 -8.18 -18.45 4.66
CA SER A 189 -9.23 -19.05 3.82
C SER A 189 -10.61 -18.46 4.10
N TYR A 190 -10.84 -17.94 5.30
CA TYR A 190 -12.07 -17.28 5.73
C TYR A 190 -11.75 -16.18 6.75
N LEU A 191 -12.58 -15.13 6.80
CA LEU A 191 -12.52 -14.15 7.86
C LEU A 191 -13.32 -14.68 9.06
N PRO A 192 -12.79 -14.65 10.29
CA PRO A 192 -13.55 -15.04 11.47
C PRO A 192 -14.80 -14.19 11.62
N THR A 193 -15.96 -14.82 11.74
CA THR A 193 -17.24 -14.14 12.01
C THR A 193 -17.31 -13.62 13.45
N GLU A 194 -16.59 -14.27 14.36
CA GLU A 194 -16.42 -13.80 15.74
C GLU A 194 -15.40 -12.66 15.77
N VAL A 195 -15.91 -11.42 15.82
CA VAL A 195 -15.13 -10.17 15.88
C VAL A 195 -14.05 -10.20 16.97
N GLN A 196 -14.32 -10.90 18.08
CA GLN A 196 -13.37 -11.02 19.19
C GLN A 196 -12.09 -11.75 18.78
N LEU A 197 -12.16 -12.73 17.87
CA LEU A 197 -10.97 -13.42 17.37
C LEU A 197 -10.06 -12.48 16.57
N ILE A 198 -10.64 -11.56 15.80
CA ILE A 198 -9.89 -10.52 15.10
C ILE A 198 -9.25 -9.56 16.10
N ASN A 199 -10.04 -9.10 17.07
CA ASN A 199 -9.58 -8.19 18.10
C ASN A 199 -8.42 -8.76 18.90
N ASP A 200 -8.42 -10.07 19.20
CA ASP A 200 -7.41 -10.72 20.03
C ASP A 200 -6.14 -11.07 19.23
N ALA A 201 -6.28 -11.41 17.95
CA ALA A 201 -5.17 -11.87 17.12
C ALA A 201 -4.33 -10.74 16.49
N TYR A 202 -4.93 -9.59 16.19
CA TYR A 202 -4.28 -8.53 15.40
C TYR A 202 -4.13 -7.22 16.17
N ASN A 203 -3.09 -6.44 15.88
CA ASN A 203 -2.95 -5.07 16.40
C ASN A 203 -3.71 -4.05 15.56
N LEU A 204 -3.84 -4.31 14.27
CA LEU A 204 -4.34 -3.38 13.27
C LEU A 204 -5.02 -4.17 12.15
N VAL A 205 -6.08 -3.59 11.58
CA VAL A 205 -6.62 -4.00 10.29
C VAL A 205 -6.30 -2.94 9.23
N ILE A 206 -5.81 -3.39 8.08
CA ILE A 206 -5.66 -2.57 6.88
C ILE A 206 -6.84 -2.88 5.97
N ASP A 207 -7.66 -1.87 5.73
CA ASP A 207 -8.75 -1.87 4.78
C ASP A 207 -8.22 -1.44 3.40
N ALA A 208 -8.02 -2.42 2.53
CA ALA A 208 -7.68 -2.25 1.12
C ALA A 208 -8.74 -2.96 0.25
N MET A 209 -9.99 -2.91 0.68
CA MET A 209 -11.07 -3.73 0.13
C MET A 209 -11.80 -3.05 -1.04
N LEU A 210 -12.20 -1.79 -0.90
CA LEU A 210 -12.88 -1.03 -1.94
C LEU A 210 -12.12 0.28 -2.16
N GLY A 211 -11.88 0.63 -3.43
CA GLY A 211 -11.24 1.89 -3.81
C GLY A 211 -12.24 2.94 -4.34
N PRO A 212 -11.74 4.09 -4.81
CA PRO A 212 -12.52 5.17 -5.45
C PRO A 212 -13.50 4.70 -6.55
N GLU A 213 -13.15 3.63 -7.23
CA GLU A 213 -13.92 3.07 -8.34
C GLU A 213 -15.20 2.36 -7.88
N ALA A 214 -15.26 1.92 -6.61
CA ALA A 214 -16.32 1.07 -6.09
C ALA A 214 -17.69 1.77 -6.06
N ASP A 215 -18.74 0.97 -6.29
CA ASP A 215 -20.13 1.37 -6.07
C ASP A 215 -20.50 1.10 -4.60
N CYS A 216 -20.65 2.16 -3.81
CA CYS A 216 -21.00 2.09 -2.39
C CYS A 216 -22.48 1.72 -2.15
N THR A 217 -23.36 1.87 -3.14
CA THR A 217 -24.81 1.64 -2.98
C THR A 217 -25.21 0.17 -3.03
N GLY A 218 -24.32 -0.69 -3.53
CA GLY A 218 -24.60 -2.10 -3.81
C GLY A 218 -23.46 -3.04 -3.49
N VAL A 219 -22.78 -2.85 -2.34
CA VAL A 219 -21.66 -3.74 -1.94
C VAL A 219 -22.15 -5.18 -1.83
N LYS A 220 -21.64 -6.05 -2.70
CA LYS A 220 -22.05 -7.46 -2.80
C LYS A 220 -21.24 -8.34 -1.86
N GLU A 221 -21.83 -9.47 -1.46
CA GLU A 221 -21.13 -10.54 -0.74
C GLU A 221 -19.85 -10.98 -1.50
N PRO A 222 -18.75 -11.31 -0.78
CA PRO A 222 -18.62 -11.35 0.68
C PRO A 222 -18.31 -9.99 1.34
N TYR A 223 -18.21 -8.90 0.57
CA TYR A 223 -17.70 -7.62 1.06
C TYR A 223 -18.66 -6.89 2.01
N SER A 224 -19.98 -7.06 1.83
CA SER A 224 -21.01 -6.59 2.77
C SER A 224 -20.84 -7.21 4.16
N GLY A 225 -20.65 -8.53 4.25
CA GLY A 225 -20.40 -9.22 5.52
C GLY A 225 -19.08 -8.83 6.18
N ILE A 226 -18.04 -8.60 5.36
CA ILE A 226 -16.74 -8.10 5.84
C ILE A 226 -16.89 -6.70 6.44
N LEU A 227 -17.58 -5.77 5.77
CA LEU A 227 -17.86 -4.43 6.30
C LEU A 227 -18.62 -4.48 7.62
N ALA A 228 -19.65 -5.33 7.72
CA ALA A 228 -20.40 -5.51 8.95
C ALA A 228 -19.51 -6.01 10.11
N THR A 229 -18.53 -6.86 9.81
CA THR A 229 -17.53 -7.34 10.78
C THR A 229 -16.58 -6.21 11.18
N LEU A 230 -16.06 -5.45 10.21
CA LEU A 230 -15.12 -4.34 10.45
C LEU A 230 -15.74 -3.18 11.23
N LYS A 231 -17.03 -2.91 11.07
CA LYS A 231 -17.72 -1.89 11.90
C LYS A 231 -17.72 -2.22 13.40
N GLN A 232 -17.47 -3.48 13.77
CA GLN A 232 -17.55 -3.97 15.15
C GLN A 232 -16.18 -4.22 15.80
N VAL A 233 -15.09 -4.22 15.03
CA VAL A 233 -13.75 -4.41 15.58
C VAL A 233 -13.36 -3.23 16.48
N LYS A 234 -12.59 -3.51 17.53
CA LYS A 234 -12.14 -2.53 18.52
C LYS A 234 -10.68 -2.13 18.33
N ILE A 235 -9.95 -2.89 17.52
CA ILE A 235 -8.59 -2.56 17.11
C ILE A 235 -8.62 -1.48 16.02
N PRO A 236 -7.55 -0.67 15.89
CA PRO A 236 -7.50 0.35 14.87
C PRO A 236 -7.68 -0.21 13.46
N ILE A 237 -8.29 0.61 12.60
CA ILE A 237 -8.37 0.38 11.16
C ILE A 237 -7.59 1.48 10.45
N ALA A 238 -6.79 1.10 9.45
CA ALA A 238 -6.19 2.02 8.50
C ALA A 238 -6.77 1.75 7.10
N SER A 239 -7.36 2.77 6.49
CA SER A 239 -7.97 2.65 5.15
C SER A 239 -7.04 3.17 4.07
N VAL A 240 -6.93 2.37 3.00
CA VAL A 240 -6.18 2.72 1.80
C VAL A 240 -7.09 3.51 0.87
N ASP A 241 -6.66 4.73 0.58
CA ASP A 241 -7.24 5.71 -0.33
C ASP A 241 -8.60 6.29 0.05
N VAL A 242 -9.61 5.44 0.17
CA VAL A 242 -10.98 5.77 0.58
C VAL A 242 -11.45 4.66 1.54
N PRO A 243 -12.03 4.99 2.70
CA PRO A 243 -12.55 3.96 3.59
C PRO A 243 -13.66 3.15 2.92
N SER A 244 -13.56 1.82 2.97
CA SER A 244 -14.53 0.96 2.29
C SER A 244 -15.96 1.20 2.79
N GLY A 245 -16.88 1.37 1.84
CA GLY A 245 -18.29 1.71 2.12
C GLY A 245 -18.55 3.22 2.26
N TRP A 246 -17.54 4.06 2.06
CA TRP A 246 -17.76 5.50 1.91
C TRP A 246 -18.10 5.84 0.45
N ASP A 247 -18.93 6.88 0.28
CA ASP A 247 -19.03 7.58 -1.00
C ASP A 247 -17.76 8.42 -1.17
N ILE A 248 -17.25 8.52 -2.40
CA ILE A 248 -16.03 9.27 -2.69
C ILE A 248 -16.26 10.78 -2.70
N GLU A 249 -17.48 11.22 -3.06
CA GLU A 249 -17.87 12.62 -3.16
C GLU A 249 -18.47 13.13 -1.84
N GLU A 250 -19.07 12.24 -1.04
CA GLU A 250 -19.75 12.60 0.20
C GLU A 250 -19.22 11.85 1.43
N PRO A 251 -19.13 12.51 2.59
CA PRO A 251 -18.75 11.84 3.83
C PRO A 251 -19.85 10.86 4.27
N SER A 252 -19.55 9.55 4.23
CA SER A 252 -20.52 8.52 4.59
C SER A 252 -20.73 8.43 6.10
N GLN A 253 -22.00 8.48 6.55
CA GLN A 253 -22.36 8.27 7.95
C GLN A 253 -22.50 6.79 8.34
N ASP A 254 -22.55 5.87 7.37
CA ASP A 254 -22.75 4.42 7.62
C ASP A 254 -21.59 3.57 7.07
N GLY A 255 -20.38 4.15 7.04
CA GLY A 255 -19.15 3.44 6.68
C GLY A 255 -18.45 2.80 7.88
N ILE A 256 -17.28 2.21 7.63
CA ILE A 256 -16.31 1.94 8.70
C ILE A 256 -15.72 3.26 9.23
N ASN A 257 -15.15 3.23 10.44
CA ASN A 257 -14.52 4.41 11.05
C ASN A 257 -13.02 4.16 11.28
N PRO A 258 -12.16 4.45 10.29
CA PRO A 258 -10.72 4.23 10.42
C PRO A 258 -10.06 5.28 11.33
N GLU A 259 -8.99 4.89 12.04
CA GLU A 259 -8.14 5.82 12.78
C GLU A 259 -7.10 6.48 11.85
N VAL A 260 -6.73 5.78 10.76
CA VAL A 260 -5.78 6.25 9.77
C VAL A 260 -6.39 6.21 8.38
N LEU A 261 -6.25 7.30 7.62
CA LEU A 261 -6.57 7.34 6.19
C LEU A 261 -5.29 7.63 5.41
N ILE A 262 -5.04 6.88 4.34
CA ILE A 262 -3.86 7.06 3.48
C ILE A 262 -4.34 7.43 2.09
N SER A 263 -4.42 8.71 1.78
CA SER A 263 -4.79 9.19 0.44
C SER A 263 -3.62 9.04 -0.53
N LEU A 264 -3.89 8.46 -1.67
CA LEU A 264 -2.97 8.27 -2.78
C LEU A 264 -3.19 9.37 -3.81
N THR A 265 -2.11 9.90 -4.37
CA THR A 265 -2.12 10.99 -5.37
C THR A 265 -2.52 12.33 -4.75
N ALA A 266 -3.79 12.45 -4.34
CA ALA A 266 -4.39 13.56 -3.65
C ALA A 266 -5.54 13.04 -2.74
N PRO A 267 -5.92 13.78 -1.69
CA PRO A 267 -7.13 13.48 -0.93
C PRO A 267 -8.38 13.46 -1.82
N LYS A 268 -9.32 12.56 -1.53
CA LYS A 268 -10.66 12.56 -2.15
C LYS A 268 -11.62 13.42 -1.34
N LYS A 269 -12.71 13.90 -1.94
CA LYS A 269 -13.67 14.78 -1.25
C LYS A 269 -14.25 14.17 0.03
N CYS A 270 -14.45 12.86 0.06
CA CYS A 270 -14.89 12.15 1.27
C CYS A 270 -13.95 12.37 2.47
N ALA A 271 -12.66 12.57 2.23
CA ALA A 271 -11.64 12.79 3.24
C ALA A 271 -11.74 14.18 3.90
N ALA A 272 -12.48 15.13 3.32
CA ALA A 272 -12.62 16.48 3.89
C ALA A 272 -13.26 16.48 5.30
N SER A 273 -14.02 15.44 5.63
CA SER A 273 -14.65 15.24 6.95
C SER A 273 -13.85 14.33 7.88
N PHE A 274 -12.76 13.74 7.39
CA PHE A 274 -11.96 12.80 8.15
C PHE A 274 -11.20 13.52 9.27
N SER A 275 -11.19 12.92 10.46
CA SER A 275 -10.64 13.54 11.68
C SER A 275 -9.57 12.70 12.37
N GLY A 276 -9.21 11.54 11.80
CA GLY A 276 -8.10 10.71 12.27
C GLY A 276 -6.75 11.18 11.71
N LYS A 277 -5.73 10.32 11.83
CA LYS A 277 -4.41 10.56 11.25
C LYS A 277 -4.47 10.41 9.73
N HIS A 278 -4.24 11.48 9.00
CA HIS A 278 -4.37 11.49 7.55
C HIS A 278 -3.00 11.59 6.90
N PHE A 279 -2.63 10.58 6.12
CA PHE A 279 -1.40 10.59 5.33
C PHE A 279 -1.69 10.81 3.85
N LEU A 280 -0.81 11.54 3.17
CA LEU A 280 -0.84 11.76 1.73
C LEU A 280 0.42 11.19 1.07
N ALA A 281 0.21 10.33 0.07
CA ALA A 281 1.22 9.73 -0.78
C ALA A 281 1.10 10.23 -2.23
N GLY A 282 1.72 11.37 -2.53
CA GLY A 282 1.69 12.01 -3.85
C GLY A 282 3.04 12.47 -4.41
N ARG A 283 4.16 12.19 -3.72
CA ARG A 283 5.50 12.73 -4.10
C ARG A 283 6.04 12.26 -5.46
N TYR A 284 5.41 11.27 -6.08
CA TYR A 284 5.83 10.73 -7.38
C TYR A 284 5.24 11.50 -8.58
N LEU A 285 4.33 12.45 -8.34
CA LEU A 285 3.61 13.15 -9.40
C LEU A 285 4.52 14.15 -10.15
N PRO A 286 4.55 14.12 -11.49
CA PRO A 286 5.23 15.14 -12.29
C PRO A 286 4.71 16.55 -12.01
N TYR A 287 5.58 17.56 -12.05
CA TYR A 287 5.22 18.95 -11.79
C TYR A 287 4.07 19.44 -12.69
N ASP A 288 4.08 19.05 -13.95
CA ASP A 288 3.05 19.45 -14.93
C ASP A 288 1.67 18.88 -14.60
N ILE A 289 1.60 17.64 -14.07
CA ILE A 289 0.35 17.06 -13.54
C ILE A 289 -0.14 17.88 -12.34
N GLN A 290 0.74 18.11 -11.35
CA GLN A 290 0.38 18.87 -10.15
C GLN A 290 -0.17 20.26 -10.49
N LYS A 291 0.45 20.92 -11.48
CA LYS A 291 0.02 22.23 -11.95
C LYS A 291 -1.29 22.18 -12.74
N LYS A 292 -1.45 21.19 -13.63
CA LYS A 292 -2.64 21.04 -14.49
C LYS A 292 -3.91 20.80 -13.69
N TYR A 293 -3.83 19.99 -12.64
CA TYR A 293 -4.97 19.67 -11.76
C TYR A 293 -5.00 20.55 -10.50
N GLU A 294 -4.13 21.55 -10.40
CA GLU A 294 -4.07 22.48 -9.25
C GLU A 294 -4.00 21.78 -7.88
N LEU A 295 -3.34 20.62 -7.80
CA LEU A 295 -3.36 19.75 -6.61
C LEU A 295 -2.82 20.42 -5.34
N ASN A 296 -2.01 21.49 -5.50
CA ASN A 296 -1.41 22.27 -4.42
C ASN A 296 -0.75 21.41 -3.34
N LEU A 297 -0.10 20.31 -3.74
CA LEU A 297 0.52 19.33 -2.84
C LEU A 297 1.48 20.02 -1.85
N PRO A 298 1.51 19.56 -0.59
CA PRO A 298 2.39 20.15 0.41
C PRO A 298 3.84 19.73 0.17
N ASP A 299 4.78 20.50 0.71
CA ASP A 299 6.20 20.18 0.60
C ASP A 299 6.54 18.93 1.43
N TYR A 300 7.11 17.93 0.76
CA TYR A 300 7.57 16.71 1.41
C TYR A 300 8.96 16.93 2.03
N ALA A 301 9.10 16.65 3.32
CA ALA A 301 10.37 16.81 4.03
C ALA A 301 11.45 15.85 3.50
N GLY A 302 12.67 16.35 3.31
CA GLY A 302 13.85 15.54 2.98
C GLY A 302 13.61 14.59 1.80
N THR A 303 13.65 13.28 2.07
CA THR A 303 13.40 12.19 1.09
C THR A 303 12.08 11.44 1.35
N ASP A 304 11.22 11.93 2.24
CA ASP A 304 9.97 11.26 2.60
C ASP A 304 9.01 11.19 1.41
N CYS A 305 8.46 10.01 1.11
CA CYS A 305 7.47 9.84 0.05
C CYS A 305 6.02 10.07 0.50
N LEU A 306 5.82 10.37 1.79
CA LEU A 306 4.51 10.60 2.40
C LEU A 306 4.59 11.68 3.49
N ILE A 307 3.48 12.37 3.71
CA ILE A 307 3.29 13.47 4.67
C ILE A 307 2.02 13.19 5.49
N GLU A 308 2.02 13.56 6.76
CA GLU A 308 0.81 13.64 7.60
C GLU A 308 0.18 15.04 7.42
N LEU A 309 -1.11 15.09 7.09
CA LEU A 309 -1.88 16.31 6.77
C LEU A 309 -2.43 17.01 8.02
#